data_AF-A0A2E3EMF7-F1
#
_entry.id   AF-A0A2E3EMF7-F1
#
_cell.length_a   1.000
_cell.length_b   1.000
_cell.length_c   1.000
_cell.angle_alpha   90.00
_cell.angle_beta   90.00
_cell.angle_gamma   90.00
#
_symmetry.space_group_name_H-M   'P 1'
#
loop_
_entity.id
_entity.type
_entity.pdbx_description
1 polymer ?
#
loop_
_entity_poly.entity_id
_entity_poly.type
_entity_poly.pdbx_seq_one_letter_code
_entity_poly.pdbx_strand_id
1 'polypeptide(L)'
;MARTPERIAVEIVEWDLRDVADLRVLLQELAACRDESGEPIDTQAFVDMSMLPSFDIPPDIDTSYPVWAVDKSGRALVGDNADRIETLDQVRRP
;
A
#
# COMPACT_ATOMS: atom_id res chain seq x y z
N MET A 1 1.22 19.02 -13.49
CA MET A 1 0.90 19.40 -12.10
C MET A 1 1.26 18.20 -11.25
N ALA A 2 2.15 18.33 -10.27
CA ALA A 2 2.41 17.26 -9.32
C ALA A 2 1.14 17.03 -8.48
N ARG A 3 0.79 15.77 -8.20
CA ARG A 3 -0.28 15.47 -7.24
C ARG A 3 0.18 15.93 -5.84
N THR A 4 -0.73 16.46 -5.04
CA THR A 4 -0.43 16.83 -3.64
C THR A 4 -0.55 15.59 -2.75
N PRO A 5 0.15 15.53 -1.61
CA PRO A 5 0.10 14.35 -0.74
C PRO A 5 -1.29 14.06 -0.19
N GLU A 6 -2.12 15.09 0.07
CA GLU A 6 -3.50 14.93 0.51
C GLU A 6 -4.34 14.21 -0.54
N ARG A 7 -4.15 14.58 -1.81
CA ARG A 7 -4.87 13.95 -2.92
C ARG A 7 -4.45 12.50 -3.10
N ILE A 8 -3.15 12.22 -2.99
CA ILE A 8 -2.65 10.84 -3.08
C ILE A 8 -3.22 9.99 -1.93
N ALA A 9 -3.26 10.54 -0.72
CA ALA A 9 -3.84 9.86 0.44
C ALA A 9 -5.33 9.52 0.26
N VAL A 10 -6.12 10.45 -0.32
CA VAL A 10 -7.51 10.17 -0.68
C VAL A 10 -7.59 9.05 -1.71
N GLU A 11 -6.77 9.09 -2.77
CA GLU A 11 -6.73 8.05 -3.80
C GLU A 11 -6.34 6.67 -3.22
N ILE A 12 -5.49 6.64 -2.18
CA ILE A 12 -5.12 5.41 -1.45
C ILE A 12 -6.31 4.85 -0.67
N VAL A 13 -7.02 5.70 0.08
CA VAL A 13 -8.17 5.28 0.90
C VAL A 13 -9.36 4.87 0.04
N GLU A 14 -9.54 5.52 -1.11
CA GLU A 14 -10.61 5.22 -2.07
C GLU A 14 -10.22 4.16 -3.11
N TRP A 15 -9.06 3.52 -2.95
CA TRP A 15 -8.59 2.50 -3.88
C TRP A 15 -9.63 1.37 -4.07
N ASP A 16 -9.88 1.01 -5.33
CA ASP A 16 -11.00 0.14 -5.73
C ASP A 16 -10.75 -1.36 -5.55
N LEU A 17 -9.62 -1.72 -4.91
CA LEU A 17 -9.15 -3.08 -4.69
C LEU A 17 -8.88 -3.88 -5.98
N ARG A 18 -8.73 -3.23 -7.15
CA ARG A 18 -8.59 -3.94 -8.43
C ARG A 18 -7.16 -4.41 -8.69
N ASP A 19 -6.19 -3.51 -8.56
CA ASP A 19 -4.78 -3.81 -8.79
C ASP A 19 -3.91 -3.24 -7.68
N VAL A 20 -3.25 -4.13 -6.92
CA VAL A 20 -2.40 -3.72 -5.81
C VAL A 20 -1.13 -2.98 -6.27
N ALA A 21 -0.75 -3.11 -7.54
CA ALA A 21 0.31 -2.31 -8.13
C ALA A 21 -0.05 -0.82 -8.19
N ASP A 22 -1.33 -0.49 -8.39
CA ASP A 22 -1.78 0.90 -8.36
C ASP A 22 -1.62 1.47 -6.94
N LEU A 23 -2.04 0.71 -5.92
CA LEU A 23 -1.83 1.08 -4.51
C LEU A 23 -0.34 1.29 -4.20
N ARG A 24 0.53 0.39 -4.66
CA ARG A 24 1.98 0.53 -4.50
C ARG A 24 2.50 1.82 -5.14
N VAL A 25 2.06 2.14 -6.35
CA VAL A 25 2.47 3.36 -7.06
C VAL A 25 2.03 4.60 -6.27
N LEU A 26 0.80 4.62 -5.76
CA LEU A 26 0.31 5.74 -4.94
C LEU A 26 1.15 5.91 -3.66
N LEU A 27 1.48 4.83 -2.95
CA LEU A 27 2.35 4.89 -1.78
C LEU A 27 3.76 5.40 -2.12
N GLN A 28 4.32 4.99 -3.26
CA GLN A 28 5.60 5.49 -3.75
C GLN A 28 5.55 6.97 -4.15
N GLU A 29 4.46 7.42 -4.78
CA GLU A 29 4.24 8.84 -5.08
C GLU A 29 4.15 9.66 -3.78
N LEU A 30 3.43 9.17 -2.77
CA LEU A 30 3.33 9.82 -1.47
C LEU A 30 4.69 9.91 -0.75
N ALA A 31 5.47 8.83 -0.75
CA ALA A 31 6.83 8.81 -0.18
C ALA A 31 7.83 9.69 -0.97
N ALA A 32 7.57 9.95 -2.25
CA ALA A 32 8.36 10.84 -3.08
C ALA A 32 8.01 12.32 -2.86
N CYS A 33 6.87 12.64 -2.23
CA CYS A 33 6.53 14.02 -1.89
C CYS A 33 7.55 14.63 -0.93
N ARG A 34 7.77 15.94 -1.10
CA ARG A 34 8.65 16.76 -0.27
C ARG A 34 7.87 17.97 0.23
N ASP A 35 8.20 18.42 1.43
CA ASP A 35 7.62 19.63 2.01
C ASP A 35 8.21 20.91 1.36
N GLU A 36 7.82 22.07 1.88
CA GLU A 36 8.31 23.37 1.43
C GLU A 36 9.83 23.57 1.64
N SER A 37 10.43 22.81 2.56
CA SER A 37 11.86 22.81 2.85
C SER A 37 12.64 21.86 1.95
N GLY A 38 11.94 21.02 1.17
CA GLY A 38 12.53 19.98 0.34
C GLY A 38 12.80 18.66 1.07
N GLU A 39 12.33 18.52 2.31
CA GLU A 39 12.49 17.31 3.12
C GLU A 39 11.37 16.30 2.82
N PRO A 40 11.62 14.98 2.94
CA PRO A 40 10.57 13.96 2.84
C PRO A 40 9.42 14.24 3.81
N ILE A 41 8.20 14.22 3.30
CA ILE A 41 7.02 14.30 4.17
C ILE A 41 6.90 13.03 5.00
N ASP A 42 6.32 13.14 6.19
CA ASP A 42 5.91 11.98 6.97
C ASP A 42 4.65 11.36 6.36
N THR A 43 4.79 10.23 5.66
CA THR A 43 3.67 9.54 5.02
C THR A 43 2.63 9.06 6.03
N GLN A 44 3.04 8.76 7.28
CA GLN A 44 2.12 8.30 8.33
C GLN A 44 1.16 9.41 8.79
N ALA A 45 1.50 10.68 8.56
CA ALA A 45 0.61 11.80 8.82
C ALA A 45 -0.59 11.84 7.85
N PHE A 46 -0.50 11.15 6.71
CA PHE A 46 -1.51 11.17 5.64
C PHE A 46 -2.23 9.83 5.50
N VAL A 47 -1.54 8.71 5.70
CA VAL A 47 -2.07 7.36 5.50
C VAL A 47 -1.67 6.47 6.67
N ASP A 48 -2.68 5.86 7.30
CA ASP A 48 -2.45 4.78 8.26
C ASP A 48 -2.24 3.45 7.50
N MET A 49 -1.00 2.99 7.47
CA MET A 49 -0.60 1.75 6.80
C MET A 49 -1.35 0.52 7.34
N SER A 50 -1.80 0.54 8.60
CA SER A 50 -2.54 -0.57 9.22
C SER A 50 -4.02 -0.62 8.79
N MET A 51 -4.53 0.47 8.21
CA MET A 51 -5.91 0.61 7.76
C MET A 51 -6.02 0.71 6.24
N LEU A 52 -5.02 0.21 5.50
CA LEU A 52 -5.08 0.21 4.05
C LEU A 52 -6.29 -0.61 3.57
N PRO A 53 -7.02 -0.10 2.55
CA PRO A 53 -8.11 -0.87 1.97
C PRO A 53 -7.55 -2.18 1.42
N SER A 54 -8.19 -3.29 1.79
CA SER A 54 -7.78 -4.63 1.42
C SER A 54 -9.02 -5.48 1.14
N PHE A 55 -8.88 -6.41 0.20
CA PHE A 55 -9.78 -7.55 0.12
C PHE A 55 -9.53 -8.51 1.29
N ASP A 56 -10.49 -9.38 1.57
CA ASP A 56 -10.40 -10.35 2.68
C ASP A 56 -9.13 -11.19 2.55
N ILE A 57 -8.30 -11.15 3.59
CA ILE A 57 -7.08 -11.96 3.69
C ILE A 57 -7.50 -13.35 4.20
N PRO A 58 -7.24 -14.43 3.44
CA PRO A 58 -7.57 -15.77 3.88
C PRO A 58 -6.88 -16.12 5.23
N PRO A 59 -7.55 -16.85 6.13
CA PRO A 59 -7.04 -17.13 7.49
C PRO A 59 -5.81 -18.05 7.50
N ASP A 60 -5.49 -18.68 6.37
CA ASP A 60 -4.33 -19.55 6.19
C ASP A 60 -3.08 -18.81 5.68
N ILE A 61 -3.16 -17.49 5.53
CA ILE A 61 -2.01 -16.62 5.21
C ILE A 61 -1.27 -16.29 6.50
N ASP A 62 0.05 -16.53 6.51
CA ASP A 62 0.90 -16.11 7.62
C ASP A 62 1.10 -14.59 7.59
N THR A 63 0.40 -13.89 8.48
CA THR A 63 0.51 -12.43 8.65
C THR A 63 1.66 -12.02 9.56
N SER A 64 2.50 -12.97 10.02
CA SER A 64 3.78 -12.66 10.67
C SER A 64 4.75 -11.99 9.71
N TYR A 65 4.59 -12.26 8.41
CA TYR A 65 5.18 -11.47 7.34
C TYR A 65 4.26 -10.26 7.05
N PRO A 66 4.77 -9.02 7.00
CA PRO A 66 3.92 -7.84 6.82
C PRO A 66 3.20 -7.89 5.46
N VAL A 67 1.92 -8.25 5.53
CA VAL A 67 0.94 -8.17 4.46
C VAL A 67 0.07 -6.94 4.72
N TRP A 68 0.15 -5.95 3.83
CA TRP A 68 -0.51 -4.65 4.01
C TRP A 68 -1.89 -4.60 3.38
N ALA A 69 -2.03 -5.13 2.17
CA ALA A 69 -3.28 -5.10 1.43
C ALA A 69 -3.32 -6.21 0.39
N VAL A 70 -4.51 -6.65 0.01
CA VAL A 70 -4.75 -7.67 -1.01
C VAL A 70 -5.75 -7.14 -2.04
N ASP A 71 -5.48 -7.34 -3.32
CA ASP A 71 -6.43 -7.04 -4.39
C ASP A 71 -7.42 -8.19 -4.66
N LYS A 72 -8.48 -7.89 -5.41
CA LYS A 72 -9.51 -8.86 -5.84
C LYS A 72 -8.97 -10.04 -6.66
N SER A 73 -7.74 -9.93 -7.19
CA SER A 73 -7.10 -10.97 -7.97
C SER A 73 -6.23 -11.90 -7.11
N GLY A 74 -6.14 -11.66 -5.80
CA GLY A 74 -5.32 -12.45 -4.88
C GLY A 74 -3.83 -12.11 -4.96
N ARG A 75 -3.49 -10.85 -5.30
CA ARG A 75 -2.13 -10.32 -5.11
C ARG A 75 -2.08 -9.46 -3.87
N ALA A 76 -1.04 -9.64 -3.09
CA ALA A 76 -0.78 -8.98 -1.83
C ALA A 76 0.36 -7.97 -1.96
N LEU A 77 0.18 -6.80 -1.35
CA LEU A 77 1.24 -5.85 -1.06
C LEU A 77 1.93 -6.28 0.23
N VAL A 78 3.24 -6.49 0.16
CA VAL A 78 4.00 -7.10 1.25
C VAL A 78 5.37 -6.44 1.43
N GLY A 79 6.08 -6.84 2.48
CA GLY A 79 7.43 -6.37 2.82
C GLY A 79 7.41 -5.17 3.76
N ASP A 80 8.48 -4.90 4.48
CA ASP A 80 8.49 -3.93 5.59
C ASP A 80 8.06 -2.50 5.18
N ASN A 81 8.19 -2.14 3.90
CA ASN A 81 7.83 -0.82 3.37
C ASN A 81 6.71 -0.88 2.32
N ALA A 82 5.94 -1.98 2.28
CA ALA A 82 4.88 -2.19 1.30
C ALA A 82 5.39 -2.05 -0.15
N ASP A 83 6.60 -2.56 -0.41
CA ASP A 83 7.35 -2.36 -1.64
C ASP A 83 7.34 -3.58 -2.56
N ARG A 84 6.85 -4.73 -2.09
CA ARG A 84 6.80 -5.98 -2.86
C ARG A 84 5.36 -6.39 -3.15
N ILE A 85 5.17 -7.04 -4.29
CA ILE A 85 3.88 -7.62 -4.68
C ILE A 85 4.08 -9.11 -4.88
N GLU A 86 3.28 -9.91 -4.16
CA GLU A 86 3.33 -11.36 -4.21
C GLU A 86 1.91 -11.91 -4.37
N THR A 87 1.77 -13.09 -4.95
CA THR A 87 0.47 -13.77 -4.98
C THR A 87 0.20 -14.44 -3.63
N LEU A 88 -1.08 -14.59 -3.25
CA LEU A 88 -1.44 -15.30 -2.02
C LEU A 88 -0.85 -16.72 -1.96
N ASP A 89 -0.73 -17.42 -3.08
CA ASP A 89 -0.07 -18.73 -3.14
C ASP A 89 1.43 -18.68 -2.80
N GLN A 90 2.13 -17.61 -3.19
CA GLN A 90 3.52 -17.38 -2.81
C GLN A 90 3.63 -17.04 -1.32
N VAL A 91 2.73 -16.22 -0.80
CA VAL A 91 2.72 -15.86 0.63
C VAL A 91 2.39 -17.07 1.52
N ARG A 92 1.54 -18.00 1.06
CA ARG A 92 1.25 -19.27 1.77
C ARG A 92 2.46 -20.20 1.87
N ARG A 93 3.41 -20.07 0.94
CA ARG A 93 4.62 -20.89 0.85
C ARG A 93 5.83 -19.97 0.65
N PRO A 94 6.19 -19.17 1.68
CA PRO A 94 7.29 -18.24 1.60
C PRO A 94 8.64 -18.97 1.39
#